data_AF-A0A7C5FW29-F1
#
_entry.id   AF-A0A7C5FW29-F1
#
_cell.length_a   1.000
_cell.length_b   1.000
_cell.length_c   1.000
_cell.angle_alpha   90.00
_cell.angle_beta   90.00
_cell.angle_gamma   90.00
#
_symmetry.space_group_name_H-M   'P 1'
#
loop_
_entity.id
_entity.type
_entity.pdbx_description
1 polymer ?
#
loop_
_entity_poly.entity_id
_entity_poly.type
_entity_poly.pdbx_seq_one_letter_code
_entity_poly.pdbx_strand_id
1 'polypeptide(L)'
;MPNAVKTKVTAKSRKNAAVAAVIQHPTLTDACDLIGAMLEYETAARSKDIDLASGRFAMLTASERQVLRAELVADYIRLSAGNMTGKTGVYFEKSLQTFSSKICDMSVPSHELIGTYLAAVDVVSKGDYLSKVEGLIDAVRRTMITVLQSCVETMRTRIERLSAA
;
A
#
# COMPACT_ATOMS: atom_id res chain seq x y z
N MET A 1 -3.49 -18.51 -57.73
CA MET A 1 -4.39 -18.82 -56.59
C MET A 1 -3.59 -19.61 -55.55
N PRO A 2 -3.86 -19.45 -54.24
CA PRO A 2 -3.35 -18.43 -53.31
C PRO A 2 -2.17 -19.02 -52.45
N ASN A 3 -1.45 -18.37 -51.54
CA ASN A 3 -1.79 -17.40 -50.50
C ASN A 3 -0.54 -16.58 -50.11
N ALA A 4 -0.73 -15.28 -49.93
CA ALA A 4 0.29 -14.35 -49.44
C ALA A 4 0.53 -14.54 -47.93
N VAL A 5 1.81 -14.69 -47.55
CA VAL A 5 2.27 -14.70 -46.16
C VAL A 5 2.15 -13.28 -45.60
N LYS A 6 1.23 -13.07 -44.66
CA LYS A 6 1.16 -11.82 -43.87
C LYS A 6 2.16 -11.90 -42.71
N THR A 7 3.31 -11.25 -42.88
CA THR A 7 4.28 -11.01 -41.81
C THR A 7 3.65 -10.11 -40.75
N LYS A 8 3.34 -10.67 -39.58
CA LYS A 8 2.79 -9.91 -38.44
C LYS A 8 3.95 -9.15 -37.80
N VAL A 9 3.97 -7.83 -38.01
CA VAL A 9 4.88 -6.88 -37.38
C VAL A 9 4.84 -7.08 -35.86
N THR A 10 5.97 -7.50 -35.28
CA THR A 10 6.18 -7.51 -33.83
C THR A 10 6.28 -6.07 -33.36
N ALA A 11 5.14 -5.50 -32.96
CA ALA A 11 5.10 -4.28 -32.18
C ALA A 11 5.83 -4.54 -30.86
N LYS A 12 7.04 -4.00 -30.76
CA LYS A 12 7.89 -3.99 -29.58
C LYS A 12 7.11 -3.35 -28.43
N SER A 13 6.49 -4.17 -27.58
CA SER A 13 5.80 -3.72 -26.37
C SER A 13 6.83 -3.18 -25.39
N ARG A 14 7.16 -1.89 -25.52
CA ARG A 14 7.74 -1.09 -24.43
C ARG A 14 6.64 -0.86 -23.40
N LYS A 15 6.34 -1.86 -22.58
CA LYS A 15 5.56 -1.66 -21.35
C LYS A 15 6.16 -2.48 -20.24
N ASN A 16 6.55 -1.75 -19.20
CA ASN A 16 6.72 -2.19 -17.83
C ASN A 16 8.05 -2.86 -17.46
N ALA A 17 9.15 -2.14 -17.73
CA ALA A 17 10.38 -2.31 -16.95
C ALA A 17 10.20 -1.99 -15.45
N ALA A 18 9.08 -1.35 -15.07
CA ALA A 18 8.74 -1.04 -13.68
C ALA A 18 8.31 -2.27 -12.84
N VAL A 19 8.05 -3.43 -13.46
CA VAL A 19 7.60 -4.64 -12.74
C VAL A 19 8.78 -5.57 -12.40
N ALA A 20 10.00 -5.22 -12.82
CA ALA A 20 11.23 -5.92 -12.48
C ALA A 20 11.99 -5.26 -11.30
N ALA A 21 11.28 -4.51 -10.45
CA ALA A 21 11.84 -4.07 -9.17
C ALA A 21 11.92 -5.28 -8.23
N VAL A 22 13.03 -6.00 -8.40
CA VAL A 22 13.85 -6.64 -7.37
C VAL A 22 13.11 -6.96 -6.08
N ILE A 23 13.09 -8.26 -5.73
CA ILE A 23 12.90 -8.74 -4.36
C ILE A 23 14.08 -8.22 -3.53
N GLN A 24 14.12 -6.91 -3.28
CA GLN A 24 15.00 -6.29 -2.31
C GLN A 24 14.38 -6.59 -0.97
N HIS A 25 15.11 -7.29 -0.12
CA HIS A 25 14.73 -7.39 1.29
C HIS A 25 14.57 -5.97 1.81
N PRO A 26 13.37 -5.61 2.28
CA PRO A 26 13.15 -4.35 2.96
C PRO A 26 14.24 -4.09 3.99
N THR A 27 15.06 -3.06 3.81
CA THR A 27 15.95 -2.65 4.89
C THR A 27 15.19 -1.76 5.86
N LEU A 28 15.58 -1.80 7.14
CA LEU A 28 15.02 -0.92 8.15
C LEU A 28 15.16 0.56 7.74
N THR A 29 16.25 0.90 7.06
CA THR A 29 16.53 2.23 6.51
C THR A 29 15.45 2.65 5.51
N ASP A 30 15.10 1.78 4.54
CA ASP A 30 14.08 2.08 3.54
C ASP A 30 12.71 2.36 4.20
N ALA A 31 12.36 1.60 5.24
CA ALA A 31 11.12 1.81 5.98
C ALA A 31 11.13 3.16 6.74
N CYS A 32 12.25 3.50 7.38
CA CYS A 32 12.42 4.78 8.08
C CYS A 32 12.34 5.97 7.12
N ASP A 33 12.99 5.89 5.95
CA ASP A 33 12.99 6.96 4.94
C ASP A 33 11.57 7.20 4.39
N LEU A 34 10.83 6.13 4.12
CA LEU A 34 9.44 6.23 3.64
C LEU A 34 8.49 6.79 4.72
N ILE A 35 8.68 6.42 5.98
CA ILE A 35 7.95 7.03 7.10
C ILE A 35 8.29 8.52 7.20
N GLY A 36 9.57 8.87 7.07
CA GLY A 36 10.03 10.26 7.00
C GLY A 36 9.32 11.05 5.89
N ALA A 37 9.28 10.50 4.68
CA ALA A 37 8.59 11.11 3.55
C ALA A 37 7.08 11.30 3.80
N MET A 38 6.40 10.32 4.41
CA MET A 38 4.98 10.48 4.77
C MET A 38 4.76 11.61 5.78
N LEU A 39 5.63 11.72 6.79
CA LEU A 39 5.58 12.81 7.79
C LEU A 39 5.87 14.18 7.16
N GLU A 40 6.78 14.25 6.20
CA GLU A 40 7.03 15.46 5.43
C GLU A 40 5.80 15.88 4.63
N TYR A 41 5.11 14.95 3.98
CA TYR A 41 3.86 15.25 3.28
C TYR A 41 2.75 15.69 4.23
N GLU A 42 2.63 15.07 5.41
CA GLU A 42 1.68 15.52 6.44
C GLU A 42 1.99 16.95 6.92
N THR A 43 3.28 17.28 7.04
CA THR A 43 3.75 18.61 7.46
C THR A 43 3.55 19.64 6.34
N ALA A 44 3.85 19.29 5.10
CA ALA A 44 3.67 20.13 3.92
C ALA A 44 2.19 20.38 3.60
N ALA A 45 1.30 19.43 3.89
CA ALA A 45 -0.13 19.65 3.81
C ALA A 45 -0.57 20.74 4.80
N ARG A 46 -0.11 20.68 6.06
CA ARG A 46 -0.40 21.71 7.07
C ARG A 46 0.13 23.08 6.67
N SER A 47 1.33 23.17 6.09
CA SER A 47 1.89 24.46 5.67
C SER A 47 1.19 25.09 4.46
N LYS A 48 0.38 24.31 3.74
CA LYS A 48 -0.50 24.76 2.66
C LYS A 48 -1.96 24.98 3.12
N ASP A 49 -2.20 25.07 4.42
CA ASP A 49 -3.54 25.21 5.03
C ASP A 49 -4.49 24.03 4.70
N ILE A 50 -3.94 22.87 4.32
CA ILE A 50 -4.71 21.63 4.17
C ILE A 50 -4.79 20.99 5.56
N ASP A 51 -5.91 21.22 6.25
CA ASP A 51 -6.11 20.72 7.60
C ASP A 51 -6.35 19.19 7.64
N LEU A 52 -5.30 18.43 7.94
CA LEU A 52 -5.41 16.98 8.18
C LEU A 52 -6.14 16.65 9.50
N ALA A 53 -6.26 17.61 10.44
CA ALA A 53 -7.06 17.45 11.65
C ALA A 53 -8.57 17.53 11.38
N SER A 54 -8.98 18.10 10.24
CA SER A 54 -10.34 17.99 9.68
C SER A 54 -10.56 16.73 8.83
N GLY A 55 -9.55 15.86 8.73
CA GLY A 55 -9.61 14.63 7.95
C GLY A 55 -10.71 13.67 8.43
N ARG A 56 -11.29 12.89 7.51
CA ARG A 56 -12.42 11.97 7.82
C ARG A 56 -12.12 11.04 8.99
N PHE A 57 -10.86 10.60 9.15
CA PHE A 57 -10.41 9.78 10.27
C PHE A 57 -10.52 10.50 11.62
N ALA A 58 -10.18 11.79 11.69
CA ALA A 58 -10.26 12.58 12.92
C ALA A 58 -11.71 12.86 13.34
N MET A 59 -12.63 12.89 12.38
CA MET A 59 -14.08 13.05 12.62
C MET A 59 -14.76 11.80 13.17
N LEU A 60 -14.10 10.64 13.11
CA LEU A 60 -14.66 9.39 13.61
C LEU A 60 -14.71 9.37 15.15
N THR A 61 -15.77 8.80 15.69
CA THR A 61 -15.86 8.44 17.12
C THR A 61 -14.78 7.44 17.50
N ALA A 62 -14.54 7.28 18.80
CA ALA A 62 -13.61 6.26 19.29
C ALA A 62 -13.97 4.84 18.81
N SER A 63 -15.28 4.52 18.77
CA SER A 63 -15.77 3.21 18.30
C SER A 63 -15.56 2.99 16.80
N GLU A 64 -15.85 3.99 15.98
CA GLU A 64 -15.64 3.90 14.53
C GLU A 64 -14.15 3.79 14.18
N ARG A 65 -13.28 4.48 14.92
CA ARG A 65 -11.82 4.31 14.78
C ARG A 65 -11.37 2.90 15.11
N GLN A 66 -11.95 2.26 16.13
CA GLN A 66 -11.62 0.86 16.44
C GLN A 66 -12.06 -0.09 15.32
N VAL A 67 -13.27 0.10 14.78
CA VAL A 67 -13.75 -0.70 13.65
C VAL A 67 -12.85 -0.51 12.43
N LEU A 68 -12.52 0.73 12.08
CA LEU A 68 -11.64 1.04 10.96
C LEU A 68 -10.25 0.43 11.15
N ARG A 69 -9.65 0.52 12.35
CA ARG A 69 -8.36 -0.13 12.64
C ARG A 69 -8.43 -1.63 12.43
N ALA A 70 -9.48 -2.30 12.91
CA ALA A 70 -9.67 -3.73 12.70
C ALA A 70 -9.81 -4.08 11.21
N GLU A 71 -10.55 -3.28 10.45
CA GLU A 71 -10.65 -3.43 8.99
C GLU A 71 -9.29 -3.26 8.31
N LEU A 72 -8.53 -2.22 8.65
CA LEU A 72 -7.22 -1.96 8.07
C LEU A 72 -6.26 -3.13 8.35
N VAL A 73 -6.29 -3.71 9.55
CA VAL A 73 -5.50 -4.90 9.88
C VAL A 73 -5.90 -6.10 9.03
N ALA A 74 -7.20 -6.36 8.90
CA ALA A 74 -7.70 -7.46 8.08
C ALA A 74 -7.37 -7.28 6.59
N ASP A 75 -7.54 -6.07 6.06
CA ASP A 75 -7.22 -5.72 4.68
C ASP A 75 -5.71 -5.87 4.41
N TYR A 76 -4.86 -5.46 5.37
CA TYR A 76 -3.41 -5.61 5.28
C TYR A 76 -2.97 -7.08 5.24
N ILE A 77 -3.54 -7.93 6.11
CA ILE A 77 -3.25 -9.38 6.11
C ILE A 77 -3.69 -10.00 4.79
N ARG A 78 -4.88 -9.64 4.29
CA ARG A 78 -5.40 -10.13 2.99
C ARG A 78 -4.50 -9.70 1.83
N LEU A 79 -4.07 -8.44 1.81
CA LEU A 79 -3.11 -7.90 0.83
C LEU A 79 -1.80 -8.71 0.86
N SER A 80 -1.28 -8.97 2.06
CA SER A 80 -0.03 -9.70 2.27
C SER A 80 -0.12 -11.16 1.84
N ALA A 81 -1.27 -11.81 2.04
CA ALA A 81 -1.54 -13.15 1.50
C ALA A 81 -1.55 -13.15 -0.05
N GLY A 82 -2.07 -12.08 -0.67
CA GLY A 82 -1.96 -11.86 -2.12
C GLY A 82 -0.50 -11.75 -2.59
N ASN A 83 0.36 -11.14 -1.79
CA ASN A 83 1.80 -11.00 -2.04
C ASN A 83 2.57 -12.33 -1.89
N MET A 84 2.11 -13.26 -1.03
CA MET A 84 2.77 -14.56 -0.84
C MET A 84 2.83 -15.40 -2.11
N THR A 85 1.71 -15.48 -2.83
CA THR A 85 1.54 -16.54 -3.82
C THR A 85 2.21 -16.23 -5.15
N GLY A 86 2.54 -14.95 -5.43
CA GLY A 86 3.12 -14.48 -6.70
C GLY A 86 2.28 -14.75 -7.97
N LYS A 87 1.25 -15.61 -7.86
CA LYS A 87 0.41 -16.12 -8.95
C LYS A 87 -0.71 -15.15 -9.33
N THR A 88 -1.01 -14.19 -8.46
CA THR A 88 -2.09 -13.21 -8.65
C THR A 88 -1.59 -11.77 -8.53
N GLY A 89 -0.54 -11.42 -9.27
CA GLY A 89 0.03 -10.06 -9.26
C GLY A 89 -1.03 -8.97 -9.50
N VAL A 90 -1.97 -9.17 -10.43
CA VAL A 90 -3.07 -8.23 -10.68
C VAL A 90 -3.98 -8.05 -9.45
N TYR A 91 -4.22 -9.11 -8.67
CA TYR A 91 -5.02 -9.02 -7.45
C TYR A 91 -4.26 -8.27 -6.35
N PHE A 92 -2.96 -8.52 -6.23
CA PHE A 92 -2.09 -7.81 -5.29
C PHE A 92 -2.07 -6.31 -5.61
N GLU A 93 -1.76 -5.91 -6.84
CA GLU A 93 -1.72 -4.50 -7.27
C GLU A 93 -3.05 -3.79 -7.03
N LYS A 94 -4.18 -4.44 -7.38
CA LYS A 94 -5.50 -3.86 -7.14
C LYS A 94 -5.79 -3.70 -5.65
N SER A 95 -5.42 -4.68 -4.83
CA SER A 95 -5.61 -4.63 -3.39
C SER A 95 -4.72 -3.55 -2.75
N LEU A 96 -3.48 -3.42 -3.22
CA LEU A 96 -2.53 -2.39 -2.81
C LEU A 96 -3.08 -1.00 -3.12
N GLN A 97 -3.53 -0.77 -4.36
CA GLN A 97 -4.14 0.50 -4.75
C GLN A 97 -5.39 0.82 -3.91
N THR A 98 -6.25 -0.18 -3.66
CA THR A 98 -7.46 0.00 -2.84
C THR A 98 -7.11 0.37 -1.41
N PHE A 99 -6.13 -0.32 -0.83
CA PHE A 99 -5.65 -0.06 0.53
C PHE A 99 -5.04 1.35 0.64
N SER A 100 -4.10 1.70 -0.23
CA SER A 100 -3.44 3.01 -0.24
C SER A 100 -4.43 4.16 -0.50
N SER A 101 -5.43 3.96 -1.37
CA SER A 101 -6.49 4.94 -1.59
C SER A 101 -7.35 5.13 -0.34
N LYS A 102 -7.73 4.04 0.35
CA LYS A 102 -8.50 4.11 1.61
C LYS A 102 -7.74 4.89 2.69
N ILE A 103 -6.44 4.64 2.85
CA ILE A 103 -5.57 5.38 3.77
C ILE A 103 -5.59 6.88 3.45
N CYS A 104 -5.42 7.23 2.17
CA CYS A 104 -5.42 8.62 1.73
C CYS A 104 -6.80 9.28 1.90
N ASP A 105 -7.86 8.67 1.40
CA ASP A 105 -9.22 9.23 1.39
C ASP A 105 -9.77 9.47 2.79
N MET A 106 -9.41 8.59 3.73
CA MET A 106 -9.75 8.76 5.14
C MET A 106 -8.81 9.73 5.87
N SER A 107 -7.71 10.16 5.23
CA SER A 107 -6.63 10.92 5.87
C SER A 107 -6.11 10.20 7.13
N VAL A 108 -5.88 8.88 7.01
CA VAL A 108 -5.34 8.07 8.11
C VAL A 108 -3.92 8.55 8.41
N PRO A 109 -3.60 8.93 9.66
CA PRO A 109 -2.26 9.34 10.04
C PRO A 109 -1.23 8.23 9.84
N SER A 110 0.02 8.60 9.53
CA SER A 110 1.12 7.64 9.32
C SER A 110 1.35 6.72 10.52
N HIS A 111 1.16 7.21 11.75
CA HIS A 111 1.29 6.38 12.95
C HIS A 111 0.19 5.30 13.08
N GLU A 112 -1.02 5.55 12.57
CA GLU A 112 -2.10 4.56 12.50
C GLU A 112 -1.80 3.50 11.44
N LEU A 113 -1.15 3.88 10.33
CA LEU A 113 -0.68 2.94 9.32
C LEU A 113 0.42 2.01 9.88
N ILE A 114 1.38 2.56 10.63
CA ILE A 114 2.40 1.76 11.32
C ILE A 114 1.75 0.84 12.36
N GLY A 115 0.79 1.36 13.14
CA GLY A 115 0.02 0.57 14.11
C GLY A 115 -0.74 -0.58 13.45
N THR A 116 -1.30 -0.36 12.27
CA THR A 116 -1.95 -1.40 11.46
C THR A 116 -0.98 -2.53 11.10
N TYR A 117 0.23 -2.20 10.63
CA TYR A 117 1.26 -3.19 10.34
C TYR A 117 1.66 -3.99 11.58
N LEU A 118 1.96 -3.32 12.70
CA LEU A 118 2.37 -3.98 13.93
C LEU A 118 1.27 -4.92 14.47
N ALA A 119 0.01 -4.47 14.41
CA ALA A 119 -1.13 -5.30 14.77
C ALA A 119 -1.31 -6.50 13.83
N ALA A 120 -1.09 -6.34 12.53
CA ALA A 120 -1.13 -7.46 11.58
C ALA A 120 -0.04 -8.50 11.85
N VAL A 121 1.18 -8.07 12.17
CA VAL A 121 2.27 -8.95 12.60
C VAL A 121 1.86 -9.71 13.87
N ASP A 122 1.28 -9.01 14.85
CA ASP A 122 0.87 -9.62 16.12
C ASP A 122 -0.23 -10.69 15.91
N VAL A 123 -1.26 -10.34 15.15
CA VAL A 123 -2.38 -11.24 14.81
C VAL A 123 -1.90 -12.49 14.09
N VAL A 124 -1.00 -12.35 13.11
CA VAL A 124 -0.47 -13.51 12.37
C VAL A 124 0.50 -14.33 13.24
N SER A 125 1.30 -13.69 14.10
CA SER A 125 2.26 -14.39 14.96
C SER A 125 1.58 -15.18 16.08
N LYS A 126 0.51 -14.62 16.67
CA LYS A 126 -0.16 -15.20 17.84
C LYS A 126 -1.44 -15.96 17.52
N GLY A 127 -1.99 -15.81 16.32
CA GLY A 127 -3.26 -16.45 15.95
C GLY A 127 -3.11 -17.94 15.71
N ASP A 128 -3.92 -18.76 16.39
CA ASP A 128 -3.87 -20.23 16.36
C ASP A 128 -4.00 -20.86 14.96
N TYR A 129 -4.66 -20.16 14.03
CA TYR A 129 -4.85 -20.60 12.65
C TYR A 129 -3.85 -19.93 11.69
N LEU A 130 -3.64 -18.61 11.82
CA LEU A 130 -2.80 -17.84 10.90
C LEU A 130 -1.31 -18.10 11.08
N SER A 131 -0.87 -18.38 12.32
CA SER A 131 0.54 -18.72 12.62
C SER A 131 0.99 -20.02 11.96
N LYS A 132 0.04 -20.90 11.60
CA LYS A 132 0.29 -22.18 10.93
C LYS A 132 0.38 -22.04 9.41
N VAL A 133 0.05 -20.88 8.84
CA VAL A 133 0.18 -20.62 7.41
C VAL A 133 1.63 -20.28 7.10
N GLU A 134 2.36 -21.26 6.56
CA GLU A 134 3.77 -21.14 6.24
C GLU A 134 4.05 -19.92 5.34
N GLY A 135 5.01 -19.08 5.75
CA GLY A 135 5.44 -17.90 5.00
C GLY A 135 4.51 -16.67 5.08
N LEU A 136 3.34 -16.76 5.74
CA LEU A 136 2.42 -15.62 5.88
C LEU A 136 3.04 -14.49 6.69
N ILE A 137 3.70 -14.82 7.80
CA ILE A 137 4.38 -13.82 8.63
C ILE A 137 5.44 -13.04 7.85
N ASP A 138 6.21 -13.73 6.99
CA ASP A 138 7.24 -13.08 6.20
C ASP A 138 6.65 -12.26 5.06
N ALA A 139 5.51 -12.68 4.50
CA ALA A 139 4.81 -11.85 3.53
C ALA A 139 4.20 -10.60 4.16
N VAL A 140 3.65 -10.68 5.36
CA VAL A 140 3.21 -9.49 6.14
C VAL A 140 4.38 -8.53 6.34
N ARG A 141 5.56 -9.03 6.74
CA ARG A 141 6.76 -8.21 6.91
C ARG A 141 7.23 -7.58 5.61
N ARG A 142 7.28 -8.34 4.51
CA ARG A 142 7.74 -7.85 3.20
C ARG A 142 6.78 -6.83 2.56
N THR A 143 5.48 -6.94 2.84
CA THR A 143 4.45 -6.07 2.24
C THR A 143 4.52 -4.63 2.75
N MET A 144 5.18 -4.38 3.89
CA MET A 144 5.25 -3.06 4.50
C MET A 144 5.84 -1.99 3.59
N ILE A 145 6.99 -2.26 2.97
CA ILE A 145 7.61 -1.27 2.08
C ILE A 145 6.73 -0.95 0.88
N THR A 146 6.17 -1.98 0.25
CA THR A 146 5.31 -1.79 -0.92
C THR A 146 4.08 -0.95 -0.59
N VAL A 147 3.48 -1.17 0.58
CA VAL A 147 2.37 -0.34 1.09
C VAL A 147 2.81 1.09 1.33
N LEU A 148 3.94 1.31 2.00
CA LEU A 148 4.45 2.65 2.28
C LEU A 148 4.75 3.42 0.99
N GLN A 149 5.44 2.79 0.03
CA GLN A 149 5.72 3.36 -1.29
C GLN A 149 4.43 3.76 -2.00
N SER A 150 3.44 2.85 -2.05
CA SER A 150 2.15 3.11 -2.70
C SER A 150 1.36 4.24 -2.00
N CYS A 151 1.38 4.31 -0.67
CA CYS A 151 0.78 5.41 0.08
C CYS A 151 1.45 6.75 -0.24
N VAL A 152 2.79 6.80 -0.26
CA VAL A 152 3.56 8.00 -0.61
C VAL A 152 3.23 8.49 -2.02
N GLU A 153 3.23 7.60 -3.00
CA GLU A 153 2.88 7.94 -4.39
C GLU A 153 1.44 8.45 -4.52
N THR A 154 0.50 7.83 -3.79
CA THR A 154 -0.90 8.23 -3.78
C THR A 154 -1.08 9.61 -3.15
N MET A 155 -0.43 9.87 -2.01
CA MET A 155 -0.44 11.17 -1.34
C MET A 155 0.17 12.26 -2.21
N ARG A 156 1.35 11.99 -2.80
CA ARG A 156 2.01 12.91 -3.73
C ARG A 156 1.09 13.30 -4.89
N THR A 157 0.52 12.31 -5.57
CA THR A 157 -0.40 12.53 -6.70
C THR A 157 -1.61 13.37 -6.28
N ARG A 158 -2.14 13.14 -5.08
CA ARG A 158 -3.26 13.92 -4.54
C ARG A 158 -2.87 15.37 -4.27
N ILE A 159 -1.72 15.61 -3.64
CA ILE A 159 -1.22 16.96 -3.35
C ILE A 159 -0.95 17.73 -4.65
N GLU A 160 -0.35 17.09 -5.65
CA GLU A 160 -0.12 17.69 -6.97
C GLU A 160 -1.44 18.12 -7.63
N ARG A 161 -2.49 17.29 -7.57
CA ARG A 161 -3.82 17.64 -8.10
C ARG A 161 -4.49 18.78 -7.35
N LEU A 162 -4.40 18.78 -6.03
CA LEU A 162 -4.97 19.85 -5.20
C LEU A 162 -4.22 21.18 -5.35
N SER A 163 -2.92 21.14 -5.65
CA SER A 163 -2.11 22.35 -5.88
C SER A 163 -2.30 22.95 -7.27
N ALA A 164 -2.92 22.21 -8.20
CA ALA A 164 -3.18 22.66 -9.58
C ALA A 164 -4.62 23.15 -9.80
N ALA A 165 -5.49 23.01 -8.80
CA ALA A 165 -6.88 23.46 -8.78
C ALA A 165 -7.00 24.81 -8.08
#